data_AF-A0A5D2YDR8-F1
#
_entry.id   AF-A0A5D2YDR8-F1
#
_cell.length_a   1.000
_cell.length_b   1.000
_cell.length_c   1.000
_cell.angle_alpha   90.00
_cell.angle_beta   90.00
_cell.angle_gamma   90.00
#
_symmetry.space_group_name_H-M   'P 1'
#
loop_
_entity.id
_entity.type
_entity.pdbx_description
1 polymer ?
#
loop_
_entity_poly.entity_id
_entity_poly.type
_entity_poly.pdbx_seq_one_letter_code
_entity_poly.pdbx_strand_id
1 'polypeptide(L)'
;MWPTSTCDENGEKFDDEQVKIFLEGFDGNTKRRVQYSDFNGLQEELDKFVSKLSSCAALPTLVMFYTTIKEMDEVINVKDVILSKLRVWRDAICDARQINMEVEFAKQHLIKIAYAYFASKTRLEEELWRISTKIELHEKCQSEAIFFNDKPLNTGLFP
;
A
#
# COMPACT_ATOMS: atom_id res chain seq x y z
N MET A 1 19.13 -9.19 -16.63
CA MET A 1 18.19 -8.06 -16.88
C MET A 1 16.81 -8.54 -16.49
N TRP A 2 16.30 -8.11 -15.33
CA TRP A 2 14.89 -8.16 -14.96
C TRP A 2 14.60 -6.98 -14.03
N PRO A 3 13.59 -6.15 -14.33
CA PRO A 3 12.89 -5.36 -13.34
C PRO A 3 11.53 -6.04 -13.11
N THR A 4 11.48 -7.03 -12.24
CA THR A 4 10.20 -7.65 -11.87
C THR A 4 9.59 -6.84 -10.73
N SER A 5 9.07 -5.68 -11.14
CA SER A 5 7.92 -5.00 -10.55
C SER A 5 7.24 -5.83 -9.46
N THR A 6 7.44 -5.47 -8.20
CA THR A 6 6.67 -6.09 -7.14
C THR A 6 5.27 -5.50 -7.19
N CYS A 7 4.31 -6.40 -7.42
CA CYS A 7 2.91 -6.08 -7.35
C CYS A 7 2.47 -6.20 -5.89
N ASP A 8 1.56 -5.34 -5.44
CA ASP A 8 0.81 -5.63 -4.22
C ASP A 8 -0.10 -6.85 -4.41
N GLU A 9 -0.84 -7.21 -3.37
CA GLU A 9 -1.78 -8.34 -3.34
C GLU A 9 -2.86 -8.27 -4.44
N ASN A 10 -3.02 -7.08 -5.06
CA ASN A 10 -3.97 -6.78 -6.13
C ASN A 10 -3.31 -6.64 -7.51
N GLY A 11 -2.00 -6.85 -7.65
CA GLY A 11 -1.32 -6.73 -8.94
C GLY A 11 -0.74 -5.34 -9.23
N GLU A 12 -0.82 -4.36 -8.32
CA GLU A 12 -0.35 -3.00 -8.61
C GLU A 12 1.17 -2.86 -8.45
N LYS A 13 1.85 -2.49 -9.54
CA LYS A 13 3.31 -2.28 -9.57
C LYS A 13 3.71 -1.10 -8.68
N PHE A 14 4.74 -1.28 -7.87
CA PHE A 14 5.21 -0.26 -6.95
C PHE A 14 6.49 0.44 -7.46
N ASP A 15 6.47 1.78 -7.60
CA ASP A 15 7.63 2.61 -7.95
C ASP A 15 7.53 4.03 -7.35
N ASP A 16 8.60 4.82 -7.47
CA ASP A 16 8.66 6.22 -6.98
C ASP A 16 7.58 7.11 -7.63
N GLU A 17 7.14 6.78 -8.84
CA GLU A 17 6.08 7.52 -9.54
C GLU A 17 4.72 7.28 -8.85
N GLN A 18 4.47 6.09 -8.27
CA GLN A 18 3.25 5.84 -7.50
C GLN A 18 3.13 6.72 -6.25
N VAL A 19 4.23 6.99 -5.54
CA VAL A 19 4.23 7.90 -4.39
C VAL A 19 3.77 9.28 -4.84
N LYS A 20 4.36 9.76 -5.94
CA LYS A 20 4.07 11.07 -6.53
C LYS A 20 2.62 11.15 -7.03
N ILE A 21 2.15 10.16 -7.79
CA ILE A 21 0.76 10.06 -8.26
C ILE A 21 -0.22 10.06 -7.08
N PHE A 22 0.09 9.34 -6.00
CA PHE A 22 -0.75 9.32 -4.82
C PHE A 22 -0.88 10.71 -4.19
N LEU A 23 0.24 11.41 -4.02
CA LEU A 23 0.31 12.75 -3.40
C LEU A 23 -0.34 13.83 -4.27
N GLU A 24 -0.08 13.83 -5.59
CA GLU A 24 -0.75 14.71 -6.56
C GLU A 24 -2.27 14.51 -6.56
N GLY A 25 -2.72 13.32 -6.17
CA GLY A 25 -4.12 13.02 -5.92
C GLY A 25 -4.80 13.92 -4.88
N PHE A 26 -4.10 14.66 -4.03
CA PHE A 26 -4.74 15.63 -3.13
C PHE A 26 -5.10 16.97 -3.79
N ASP A 27 -4.48 17.29 -4.92
CA ASP A 27 -4.60 18.62 -5.55
C ASP A 27 -5.67 18.65 -6.66
N GLY A 28 -6.20 17.48 -7.03
CA GLY A 28 -7.33 17.37 -7.94
C GLY A 28 -8.63 17.94 -7.35
N ASN A 29 -9.41 18.63 -8.19
CA ASN A 29 -10.73 19.20 -7.83
C ASN A 29 -11.91 18.31 -8.26
N THR A 30 -11.64 17.04 -8.54
CA THR A 30 -12.64 16.06 -8.96
C THR A 30 -13.39 15.53 -7.74
N LYS A 31 -14.74 15.57 -7.78
CA LYS A 31 -15.57 14.89 -6.80
C LYS A 31 -15.32 13.38 -6.88
N ARG A 32 -14.91 12.79 -5.77
CA ARG A 32 -14.68 11.36 -5.69
C ARG A 32 -15.95 10.75 -5.11
N ARG A 33 -16.26 9.52 -5.52
CA ARG A 33 -17.52 8.87 -5.16
C ARG A 33 -17.25 7.77 -4.15
N VAL A 34 -16.63 8.12 -3.04
CA VAL A 34 -16.49 7.18 -1.92
C VAL A 34 -17.89 6.75 -1.48
N GLN A 35 -18.07 5.46 -1.28
CA GLN A 35 -19.30 4.84 -0.82
C GLN A 35 -19.09 4.26 0.58
N TYR A 36 -20.17 4.07 1.33
CA TYR A 36 -20.08 3.42 2.64
C TYR A 36 -19.51 1.99 2.57
N SER A 37 -19.71 1.30 1.45
CA SER A 37 -19.16 -0.03 1.19
C SER A 37 -17.62 -0.07 1.13
N ASP A 38 -16.97 1.08 0.96
CA ASP A 38 -15.50 1.18 0.95
C ASP A 38 -14.92 1.10 2.38
N PHE A 39 -15.78 1.15 3.40
CA PHE A 39 -15.45 1.04 4.81
C PHE A 39 -16.03 -0.23 5.39
N ASN A 40 -15.21 -1.02 6.08
CA ASN A 40 -15.64 -2.29 6.65
C ASN A 40 -16.62 -2.04 7.81
N GLY A 41 -17.79 -2.67 7.75
CA GLY A 41 -18.81 -2.59 8.80
C GLY A 41 -19.60 -1.27 8.87
N LEU A 42 -19.20 -0.23 8.13
CA LEU A 42 -19.85 1.08 8.20
C LEU A 42 -21.31 1.04 7.73
N GLN A 43 -21.62 0.31 6.65
CA GLN A 43 -22.98 0.19 6.15
C GLN A 43 -23.91 -0.45 7.19
N GLU A 44 -23.46 -1.51 7.88
CA GLU A 44 -24.24 -2.20 8.90
C GLU A 44 -24.47 -1.35 10.15
N GLU A 45 -23.48 -0.55 10.55
CA GLU A 45 -23.64 0.44 11.62
C GLU A 45 -24.63 1.51 11.19
N LEU A 46 -24.47 2.05 9.98
CA LEU A 46 -25.32 3.10 9.46
C LEU A 46 -26.78 2.66 9.40
N ASP A 47 -27.08 1.46 8.90
CA ASP A 47 -28.45 0.93 8.81
C ASP A 47 -29.17 0.88 10.18
N LYS A 48 -28.43 0.76 11.29
CA LYS A 48 -28.98 0.87 12.65
C LYS A 48 -29.35 2.32 13.03
N PHE A 49 -28.69 3.30 12.44
CA PHE A 49 -28.85 4.74 12.71
C PHE A 49 -29.64 5.51 11.62
N VAL A 50 -29.82 4.98 10.41
CA VAL A 50 -30.50 5.65 9.27
C VAL A 50 -31.89 6.16 9.66
N SER A 51 -32.63 5.42 10.51
CA SER A 51 -33.95 5.84 11.00
C SER A 51 -33.95 7.14 11.83
N LYS A 52 -32.78 7.60 12.28
CA LYS A 52 -32.59 8.77 13.16
C LYS A 52 -31.85 9.94 12.49
N LEU A 53 -31.35 9.76 11.27
CA LEU A 53 -30.49 10.74 10.60
C LEU A 53 -31.33 11.67 9.71
N SER A 54 -31.02 12.98 9.77
CA SER A 54 -31.72 13.98 8.95
C SER A 54 -31.34 13.86 7.48
N SER A 55 -32.22 14.31 6.57
CA SER A 55 -32.03 14.27 5.11
C SER A 55 -30.96 15.25 4.58
N CYS A 56 -29.98 15.61 5.40
CA CYS A 56 -28.93 16.56 5.03
C CYS A 56 -28.00 15.94 3.97
N ALA A 57 -27.88 16.60 2.82
CA ALA A 57 -27.03 16.15 1.72
C ALA A 57 -25.52 16.09 2.07
N ALA A 58 -25.07 16.79 3.11
CA ALA A 58 -23.67 16.79 3.57
C ALA A 58 -23.36 15.65 4.55
N LEU A 59 -24.38 15.04 5.15
CA LEU A 59 -24.23 14.03 6.18
C LEU A 59 -23.39 12.81 5.72
N PRO A 60 -23.56 12.26 4.50
CA PRO A 60 -22.75 11.14 4.06
C PRO A 60 -21.25 11.45 4.04
N THR A 61 -20.88 12.63 3.57
CA THR A 61 -19.49 13.09 3.52
C THR A 61 -18.90 13.22 4.92
N LEU A 62 -19.66 13.75 5.88
CA LEU A 62 -19.26 13.83 7.29
C LEU A 62 -19.01 12.44 7.90
N VAL A 63 -19.93 11.49 7.69
CA VAL A 63 -19.79 10.12 8.20
C VAL A 63 -18.54 9.44 7.64
N MET A 64 -18.32 9.53 6.33
CA MET A 64 -17.14 8.93 5.69
C MET A 64 -15.83 9.59 6.14
N PHE A 65 -15.83 10.91 6.35
CA PHE A 65 -14.65 11.63 6.85
C PHE A 65 -14.29 11.21 8.27
N TYR A 66 -15.26 11.15 9.19
CA TYR A 66 -14.97 10.71 10.56
C TYR A 66 -14.60 9.24 10.63
N THR A 67 -15.22 8.38 9.80
CA THR A 67 -14.83 6.97 9.69
C THR A 67 -13.40 6.84 9.19
N THR A 68 -13.01 7.65 8.19
CA THR A 68 -11.64 7.73 7.69
C THR A 68 -10.65 8.10 8.80
N ILE A 69 -10.96 9.12 9.61
CA ILE A 69 -10.08 9.53 10.73
C ILE A 69 -9.94 8.37 11.73
N LYS A 70 -11.05 7.73 12.11
CA LYS A 70 -11.06 6.62 13.05
C LYS A 70 -10.21 5.44 12.54
N GLU A 71 -10.43 5.01 11.30
CA GLU A 71 -9.66 3.91 10.73
C GLU A 71 -8.16 4.23 10.64
N MET A 72 -7.78 5.46 10.28
CA MET A 72 -6.36 5.86 10.28
C MET A 72 -5.74 5.80 11.69
N ASP A 73 -6.50 6.18 12.73
CA ASP A 73 -6.06 6.15 14.13
C ASP A 73 -5.95 4.71 14.69
N GLU A 74 -6.77 3.78 14.18
CA GLU A 74 -6.78 2.37 14.57
C GLU A 74 -5.69 1.53 13.88
N VAL A 75 -5.00 2.08 12.86
CA VAL A 75 -3.92 1.37 12.16
C VAL A 75 -2.68 1.32 13.04
N ILE A 76 -2.38 0.12 13.55
CA ILE A 76 -1.17 -0.13 14.36
C ILE A 76 0.03 -0.47 13.47
N ASN A 77 -0.18 -1.24 12.40
CA ASN A 77 0.89 -1.73 11.55
C ASN A 77 0.63 -1.39 10.08
N VAL A 78 1.59 -0.70 9.47
CA VAL A 78 1.47 -0.22 8.09
C VAL A 78 1.40 -1.36 7.05
N LYS A 79 1.84 -2.57 7.42
CA LYS A 79 1.73 -3.76 6.57
C LYS A 79 0.28 -4.21 6.35
N ASP A 80 -0.62 -3.85 7.26
CA ASP A 80 -2.03 -4.22 7.18
C ASP A 80 -2.82 -3.26 6.27
N VAL A 81 -2.17 -2.20 5.79
CA VAL A 81 -2.73 -1.23 4.85
C VAL A 81 -2.34 -1.61 3.43
N ILE A 82 -3.33 -1.60 2.52
CA ILE A 82 -3.13 -1.75 1.08
C ILE A 82 -3.37 -0.43 0.34
N LEU A 83 -2.84 -0.31 -0.88
CA LEU A 83 -2.88 0.94 -1.64
C LEU A 83 -4.31 1.41 -1.95
N SER A 84 -5.25 0.49 -2.19
CA SER A 84 -6.67 0.83 -2.38
C SER A 84 -7.26 1.51 -1.15
N LYS A 85 -6.88 1.11 0.07
CA LYS A 85 -7.35 1.72 1.32
C LYS A 85 -6.82 3.15 1.49
N LEU A 86 -5.54 3.37 1.17
CA LEU A 86 -4.96 4.72 1.14
C LEU A 86 -5.73 5.65 0.18
N ARG A 87 -6.15 5.12 -0.98
CA ARG A 87 -6.96 5.88 -1.96
C ARG A 87 -8.34 6.23 -1.40
N VAL A 88 -9.03 5.28 -0.75
CA VAL A 88 -10.33 5.52 -0.10
C VAL A 88 -10.23 6.66 0.92
N TRP A 89 -9.23 6.61 1.82
CA TRP A 89 -9.03 7.65 2.81
C TRP A 89 -8.74 9.01 2.18
N ARG A 90 -7.86 9.06 1.17
CA ARG A 90 -7.55 10.29 0.43
C ARG A 90 -8.81 10.88 -0.18
N ASP A 91 -9.63 10.05 -0.79
CA ASP A 91 -10.81 10.47 -1.52
C ASP A 91 -11.89 11.00 -0.57
N ALA A 92 -12.09 10.36 0.59
CA ALA A 92 -12.99 10.86 1.63
C ALA A 92 -12.53 12.21 2.22
N ILE A 93 -11.22 12.39 2.42
CA ILE A 93 -10.63 13.67 2.85
C ILE A 93 -10.86 14.76 1.78
N CYS A 94 -10.68 14.44 0.50
CA CYS A 94 -10.93 15.38 -0.59
C CYS A 94 -12.41 15.75 -0.71
N ASP A 95 -13.33 14.81 -0.55
CA ASP A 95 -14.77 15.07 -0.57
C ASP A 95 -15.20 15.95 0.61
N ALA A 96 -14.63 15.73 1.81
CA ALA A 96 -14.84 16.60 2.97
C ALA A 96 -14.36 18.04 2.73
N ARG A 97 -13.20 18.20 2.06
CA ARG A 97 -12.70 19.52 1.66
C ARG A 97 -13.68 20.25 0.74
N GLN A 98 -14.34 19.54 -0.19
CA GLN A 98 -15.28 20.14 -1.14
C GLN A 98 -16.53 20.73 -0.48
N ILE A 99 -16.88 20.28 0.73
CA ILE A 99 -17.95 20.86 1.54
C ILE A 99 -17.44 21.84 2.60
N ASN A 100 -16.23 22.38 2.41
CA ASN A 100 -15.56 23.38 3.27
C ASN A 100 -15.22 22.89 4.69
N MET A 101 -14.98 21.59 4.88
CA MET A 101 -14.41 21.11 6.15
C MET A 101 -12.92 21.48 6.26
N GLU A 102 -12.47 21.70 7.49
CA GLU A 102 -11.04 21.68 7.81
C GLU A 102 -10.56 20.22 7.70
N VAL A 103 -9.58 19.97 6.84
CA VAL A 103 -9.05 18.63 6.58
C VAL A 103 -7.52 18.52 6.62
N GLU A 104 -6.80 19.61 6.91
CA GLU A 104 -5.35 19.65 6.76
C GLU A 104 -4.66 18.68 7.74
N PHE A 105 -5.20 18.54 8.96
CA PHE A 105 -4.69 17.56 9.92
C PHE A 105 -4.82 16.11 9.40
N ALA A 106 -5.96 15.78 8.78
CA ALA A 106 -6.24 14.45 8.24
C ALA A 106 -5.37 14.17 7.01
N LYS A 107 -5.22 15.17 6.13
CA LYS A 107 -4.31 15.11 4.97
C LYS A 107 -2.88 14.82 5.42
N GLN A 108 -2.36 15.57 6.39
CA GLN A 108 -1.00 15.38 6.91
C GLN A 108 -0.80 14.01 7.56
N HIS A 109 -1.81 13.53 8.29
CA HIS A 109 -1.77 12.20 8.89
C HIS A 109 -1.71 11.10 7.82
N LEU A 110 -2.58 11.18 6.81
CA LEU A 110 -2.58 10.24 5.69
C LEU A 110 -1.26 10.26 4.90
N ILE A 111 -0.66 11.44 4.68
CA ILE A 111 0.65 11.55 4.01
C ILE A 111 1.72 10.78 4.79
N LYS A 112 1.73 10.87 6.12
CA LYS A 112 2.69 10.11 6.96
C LYS A 112 2.46 8.61 6.87
N ILE A 113 1.20 8.16 6.92
CA ILE A 113 0.85 6.74 6.75
C ILE A 113 1.29 6.25 5.37
N ALA A 114 1.00 7.02 4.31
CA ALA A 114 1.40 6.70 2.96
C ALA A 114 2.91 6.54 2.85
N TYR A 115 3.72 7.51 3.32
CA TYR A 115 5.18 7.37 3.31
C TYR A 115 5.66 6.12 4.05
N ALA A 116 5.09 5.82 5.22
CA ALA A 116 5.43 4.60 5.95
C ALA A 116 5.07 3.34 5.15
N TYR A 117 3.93 3.33 4.46
CA TYR A 117 3.50 2.23 3.59
C TYR A 117 4.50 2.05 2.46
N PHE A 118 4.80 3.14 1.74
CA PHE A 118 5.68 3.10 0.60
C PHE A 118 7.10 2.63 1.01
N ALA A 119 7.64 3.14 2.12
CA ALA A 119 8.94 2.70 2.65
C ALA A 119 8.95 1.23 3.12
N SER A 120 7.82 0.69 3.56
CA SER A 120 7.72 -0.72 3.95
C SER A 120 7.81 -1.67 2.75
N LYS A 121 7.31 -1.24 1.59
CA LYS A 121 7.33 -2.02 0.35
C LYS A 121 8.73 -2.02 -0.26
N THR A 122 9.42 -0.89 -0.33
CA THR A 122 10.81 -0.83 -0.83
C THR A 122 11.75 -1.77 -0.05
N ARG A 123 11.59 -1.84 1.29
CA ARG A 123 12.38 -2.78 2.11
C ARG A 123 12.15 -4.24 1.74
N LEU A 124 10.91 -4.62 1.43
CA LEU A 124 10.58 -5.98 0.99
C LEU A 124 11.22 -6.30 -0.37
N GLU A 125 11.28 -5.34 -1.28
CA GLU A 125 11.95 -5.50 -2.58
C GLU A 125 13.46 -5.77 -2.41
N GLU A 126 14.13 -5.01 -1.53
CA GLU A 126 15.54 -5.22 -1.22
C GLU A 126 15.81 -6.60 -0.61
N GLU A 127 14.95 -7.05 0.31
CA GLU A 127 15.05 -8.38 0.92
C GLU A 127 14.85 -9.49 -0.13
N LEU A 128 13.85 -9.33 -1.01
CA LEU A 128 13.57 -10.27 -2.10
C LEU A 128 14.76 -10.37 -3.05
N TRP A 129 15.33 -9.24 -3.46
CA TRP A 129 16.51 -9.18 -4.31
C TRP A 129 17.70 -9.90 -3.66
N ARG A 130 17.97 -9.64 -2.38
CA ARG A 130 19.04 -10.32 -1.62
C ARG A 130 18.87 -11.84 -1.57
N ILE A 131 17.63 -12.31 -1.39
CA ILE A 131 17.33 -13.75 -1.38
C ILE A 131 17.56 -14.36 -2.76
N SER A 132 17.08 -13.70 -3.83
CA SER A 132 17.28 -14.15 -5.21
C SER A 132 18.75 -14.34 -5.54
N THR A 133 19.59 -13.35 -5.21
CA THR A 133 21.04 -13.43 -5.44
C THR A 133 21.70 -14.59 -4.67
N LYS A 134 21.23 -14.87 -3.44
CA LYS A 134 21.75 -16.00 -2.66
C LYS A 134 21.36 -17.35 -3.27
N ILE A 135 20.15 -17.47 -3.81
CA ILE A 135 19.69 -18.69 -4.50
C ILE A 135 20.54 -18.93 -5.75
N GLU A 136 20.72 -17.92 -6.60
CA GLU A 136 21.56 -18.02 -7.80
C GLU A 136 23.00 -18.44 -7.46
N LEU A 137 23.59 -17.85 -6.41
CA LEU A 137 24.92 -18.22 -5.95
C LEU A 137 24.96 -19.67 -5.46
N HIS A 138 23.95 -20.11 -4.71
CA HIS A 138 23.86 -21.46 -4.20
C HIS A 138 23.72 -22.49 -5.33
N GLU A 139 22.87 -22.22 -6.33
CA GLU A 139 22.74 -23.04 -7.54
C GLU A 139 24.07 -23.17 -8.27
N LYS A 140 24.81 -22.06 -8.43
CA LYS A 140 26.14 -22.08 -9.02
C LYS A 140 27.14 -22.89 -8.19
N CYS A 141 27.16 -22.73 -6.87
CA CYS A 141 28.01 -23.54 -6.00
C CYS A 141 27.71 -25.04 -6.14
N GLN A 142 26.42 -25.40 -6.22
CA GLN A 142 26.02 -26.79 -6.45
C GLN A 142 26.46 -27.30 -7.82
N SER A 143 26.31 -26.51 -8.89
CA SER A 143 26.73 -26.93 -10.23
C SER A 143 28.24 -27.14 -10.32
N GLU A 144 29.03 -26.26 -9.70
CA GLU A 144 30.49 -26.41 -9.64
C GLU A 144 30.92 -27.58 -8.74
N ALA A 145 30.21 -27.83 -7.65
CA ALA A 145 30.50 -28.95 -6.75
C ALA A 145 30.29 -30.32 -7.45
N ILE A 146 29.26 -30.44 -8.31
CA ILE A 146 29.00 -31.67 -9.08
C ILE A 146 30.21 -32.09 -9.92
N PHE A 147 31.00 -31.14 -10.43
CA PHE A 147 32.22 -31.45 -11.19
C PHE A 147 33.18 -32.37 -10.42
N PHE A 148 33.25 -32.19 -9.11
CA PHE A 148 34.15 -32.89 -8.20
C PHE A 148 33.53 -34.09 -7.48
N ASN A 149 32.25 -34.42 -7.73
CA ASN A 149 31.66 -35.61 -7.16
C ASN A 149 32.48 -36.85 -7.59
N ASP A 150 33.05 -37.53 -6.60
CA ASP A 150 33.90 -38.72 -6.75
C ASP A 150 35.18 -38.49 -7.58
N LYS A 151 35.61 -37.24 -7.79
CA LYS A 151 36.86 -36.87 -8.48
C LYS A 151 37.80 -36.09 -7.55
N PRO A 152 39.12 -36.22 -7.72
CA PRO A 152 40.06 -35.36 -7.00
C PRO A 152 39.84 -33.89 -7.37
N LEU A 153 40.07 -32.98 -6.43
CA LEU A 153 39.99 -31.51 -6.66
C LEU A 153 41.06 -30.97 -7.63
N ASN A 154 41.89 -31.87 -8.16
CA ASN A 154 42.86 -31.64 -9.22
C ASN A 154 42.12 -31.41 -10.56
N THR A 155 42.27 -30.23 -11.16
CA THR A 155 41.67 -29.86 -12.46
C THR A 155 42.54 -30.23 -13.67
N GLY A 156 43.64 -30.96 -13.48
CA GLY A 156 44.57 -31.35 -14.55
C GLY A 156 45.46 -30.21 -15.04
N LEU A 157 45.64 -29.16 -14.22
CA LEU A 157 46.41 -27.95 -14.59
C LEU A 157 47.93 -28.18 -14.69
N PHE A 158 48.43 -29.33 -14.24
CA PHE A 158 49.82 -29.74 -14.44
C PHE A 158 49.84 -31.10 -15.16
N PRO A 159 50.64 -31.23 -16.24
CA PRO A 159 50.79 -32.47 -17.00
C PRO A 159 51.47 -33.58 -16.20
#